data_AF-A0A6N7JRB0-F1
#
_entry.id   AF-A0A6N7JRB0-F1
#
_cell.length_a   1.000
_cell.length_b   1.000
_cell.length_c   1.000
_cell.angle_alpha   90.00
_cell.angle_beta   90.00
_cell.angle_gamma   90.00
#
_symmetry.space_group_name_H-M   'P 1'
#
loop_
_entity.id
_entity.type
_entity.pdbx_description
1 polymer ?
#
loop_
_entity_poly.entity_id
_entity_poly.type
_entity_poly.pdbx_seq_one_letter_code
_entity_poly.pdbx_strand_id
1 'polypeptide(L)'
;MRNIPGRSISTPQLTRYLASLMAARAGNITCNGEPLSVEEAANAFLPAFLRAGDARLIEAFGGPSALSLEIKSDPESFVGLCLPDDQHHLPVSVTLLSILDVIEEHRSEVGGLELWPMMQAWAALADEHEHAASSVPTMR
;
A
#
# COMPACT_ATOMS: atom_id res chain seq x y z
N MET A 1 -1.00 -19.29 -25.33
CA MET A 1 -0.27 -18.55 -24.27
C MET A 1 -0.02 -19.52 -23.13
N ARG A 2 1.19 -19.59 -22.56
CA ARG A 2 1.46 -20.44 -21.39
C ARG A 2 0.88 -19.74 -20.15
N ASN A 3 -0.05 -20.38 -19.45
CA ASN A 3 -0.44 -19.96 -18.10
C ASN A 3 0.81 -20.12 -17.21
N ILE A 4 1.45 -19.01 -16.86
CA ILE A 4 2.42 -19.00 -15.78
C ILE A 4 1.56 -18.88 -14.52
N PRO A 5 1.41 -19.94 -13.70
CA PRO A 5 0.64 -19.84 -12.48
C PRO A 5 1.22 -18.74 -11.60
N GLY A 6 0.38 -17.81 -11.14
CA GLY A 6 0.77 -16.81 -10.16
C GLY A 6 1.29 -17.52 -8.91
N ARG A 7 2.55 -17.25 -8.55
CA ARG A 7 3.11 -17.79 -7.30
C ARG A 7 2.38 -17.17 -6.13
N SER A 8 1.95 -18.02 -5.20
CA SER A 8 1.45 -17.55 -3.90
C SER A 8 2.59 -16.87 -3.15
N ILE A 9 2.32 -15.68 -2.63
CA ILE A 9 3.23 -14.93 -1.77
C ILE A 9 2.51 -14.61 -0.46
N SER A 10 3.20 -14.81 0.66
CA SER A 10 2.60 -14.56 1.97
C SER A 10 2.77 -13.13 2.45
N THR A 11 1.89 -12.70 3.36
CA THR A 11 1.98 -11.38 4.01
C THR A 11 3.36 -11.17 4.65
N PRO A 12 3.94 -12.11 5.43
CA PRO A 12 5.31 -11.96 5.92
C PRO A 12 6.39 -11.86 4.82
N GLN A 13 6.18 -12.51 3.66
CA GLN A 13 7.10 -12.37 2.52
C GLN A 13 7.00 -10.97 1.90
N LEU A 14 5.78 -10.46 1.69
CA LEU A 14 5.54 -9.10 1.20
C LEU A 14 6.12 -8.05 2.14
N THR A 15 5.91 -8.18 3.45
CA THR A 15 6.50 -7.29 4.46
C THR A 15 8.03 -7.27 4.35
N ARG A 16 8.68 -8.44 4.24
CA ARG A 16 10.15 -8.51 4.09
C ARG A 16 10.65 -7.86 2.81
N TYR A 17 9.91 -7.99 1.70
CA TYR A 17 10.27 -7.31 0.46
C TYR A 17 10.11 -5.80 0.57
N LEU A 18 9.02 -5.32 1.16
CA LEU A 18 8.83 -3.90 1.44
C LEU A 18 9.95 -3.35 2.33
N ALA A 19 10.27 -4.03 3.44
CA ALA A 19 11.38 -3.66 4.31
C ALA A 19 12.70 -3.56 3.55
N SER A 20 12.99 -4.53 2.67
CA SER A 20 14.21 -4.53 1.86
C SER A 20 14.25 -3.35 0.88
N LEU A 21 13.11 -3.00 0.28
CA LEU A 21 13.00 -1.84 -0.61
C LEU A 21 13.18 -0.53 0.15
N MET A 22 12.52 -0.38 1.31
CA MET A 22 12.64 0.80 2.18
C MET A 22 14.10 0.98 2.63
N ALA A 23 14.75 -0.07 3.13
CA ALA A 23 16.15 -0.02 3.54
C ALA A 23 17.11 0.34 2.39
N ALA A 24 16.79 -0.08 1.16
CA ALA A 24 17.61 0.23 -0.01
C ALA A 24 17.41 1.65 -0.55
N ARG A 25 16.26 2.27 -0.27
CA ARG A 25 15.84 3.54 -0.92
C ARG A 25 15.72 4.72 0.04
N ALA A 26 15.50 4.48 1.32
CA ALA A 26 15.29 5.50 2.34
C ALA A 26 16.44 5.45 3.36
N GLY A 27 17.09 6.60 3.57
CA GLY A 27 18.12 6.76 4.60
C GLY A 27 17.54 6.80 6.01
N ASN A 28 16.42 7.52 6.18
CA ASN A 28 15.64 7.60 7.42
C ASN A 28 14.15 7.39 7.08
N ILE A 29 13.39 6.81 7.99
CA ILE A 29 11.95 6.63 7.84
C ILE A 29 11.26 7.29 9.02
N THR A 30 10.26 8.13 8.72
CA THR A 30 9.58 8.96 9.70
C THR A 30 8.08 8.93 9.47
N CYS A 31 7.32 9.03 10.55
CA CYS A 31 5.88 9.20 10.51
C CYS A 31 5.50 10.27 11.53
N ASN A 32 4.92 11.38 11.05
CA ASN A 32 4.51 12.50 11.88
C ASN A 32 5.68 13.08 12.71
N GLY A 33 6.88 13.14 12.11
CA GLY A 33 8.11 13.59 12.75
C GLY A 33 8.79 12.57 13.66
N GLU A 34 8.14 11.45 13.97
CA GLU A 34 8.73 10.38 14.78
C GLU A 34 9.49 9.38 13.90
N PRO A 35 10.74 9.02 14.24
CA PRO A 35 11.50 8.02 13.50
C PRO A 35 10.90 6.62 13.72
N LEU A 36 10.88 5.81 12.65
CA LEU A 36 10.47 4.41 12.70
C LEU A 36 11.62 3.51 12.22
N SER A 37 11.73 2.31 12.80
CA SER A 37 12.55 1.29 12.19
C SER A 37 11.95 0.83 10.86
N VAL A 38 12.80 0.31 9.97
CA VAL A 38 12.36 -0.26 8.69
C VAL A 38 11.31 -1.37 8.89
N GLU A 39 11.50 -2.19 9.93
CA GLU A 39 10.60 -3.30 10.22
C GLU A 39 9.24 -2.82 10.74
N GLU A 40 9.20 -1.85 11.64
CA GLU A 40 7.96 -1.24 12.11
C GLU A 40 7.20 -0.58 10.96
N ALA A 41 7.91 0.20 10.13
CA ALA A 41 7.34 0.85 8.97
C ALA A 41 6.78 -0.15 7.96
N ALA A 42 7.53 -1.20 7.62
CA ALA A 42 7.06 -2.20 6.67
C ALA A 42 5.84 -2.97 7.21
N ASN A 43 5.82 -3.33 8.50
CA ASN A 43 4.69 -4.05 9.10
C ASN A 43 3.43 -3.18 9.15
N ALA A 44 3.56 -1.94 9.64
CA ALA A 44 2.42 -1.06 9.82
C ALA A 44 1.85 -0.58 8.48
N PHE A 45 2.70 -0.33 7.48
CA PHE A 45 2.29 0.36 6.25
C PHE A 45 2.16 -0.55 5.03
N LEU A 46 2.43 -1.85 5.12
CA LEU A 46 2.28 -2.77 3.98
C LEU A 46 0.92 -2.64 3.26
N PRO A 47 -0.24 -2.62 3.97
CA PRO A 47 -1.52 -2.44 3.31
C PRO A 47 -1.63 -1.12 2.55
N ALA A 48 -1.08 -0.04 3.11
CA ALA A 48 -1.07 1.28 2.47
C ALA A 48 -0.24 1.28 1.17
N PHE A 49 0.97 0.68 1.19
CA PHE A 49 1.81 0.55 0.00
C PHE A 49 1.17 -0.32 -1.07
N LEU A 50 0.54 -1.43 -0.69
CA LEU A 50 -0.16 -2.29 -1.65
C LEU A 50 -1.35 -1.58 -2.28
N ARG A 51 -2.13 -0.84 -1.49
CA ARG A 51 -3.26 -0.05 -1.99
C ARG A 51 -2.82 1.07 -2.93
N ALA A 52 -1.77 1.82 -2.56
CA ALA A 52 -1.19 2.88 -3.37
C ALA A 52 -0.64 2.33 -4.69
N GLY A 53 0.12 1.24 -4.62
CA GLY A 53 0.64 0.55 -5.80
C GLY A 53 -0.48 0.03 -6.71
N ASP A 54 -1.57 -0.49 -6.14
CA ASP A 54 -2.71 -0.96 -6.94
C ASP A 54 -3.46 0.19 -7.62
N ALA A 55 -3.66 1.32 -6.95
CA ALA A 55 -4.27 2.52 -7.54
C ALA A 55 -3.46 3.02 -8.75
N ARG A 56 -2.12 3.02 -8.66
CA ARG A 56 -1.22 3.35 -9.78
C ARG A 56 -1.38 2.38 -10.96
N LEU A 57 -1.51 1.10 -10.68
CA LEU A 57 -1.70 0.09 -11.72
C LEU A 57 -3.07 0.26 -12.41
N ILE A 58 -4.12 0.55 -11.64
CA ILE A 58 -5.46 0.85 -12.17
C ILE A 58 -5.40 2.07 -13.11
N GLU A 59 -4.76 3.16 -12.67
CA GLU A 59 -4.58 4.37 -13.46
C GLU A 59 -3.80 4.11 -14.76
N ALA A 60 -2.68 3.38 -14.66
CA ALA A 60 -1.78 3.13 -15.79
C ALA A 60 -2.37 2.16 -16.83
N PHE A 61 -3.12 1.15 -16.40
CA PHE A 61 -3.61 0.08 -17.28
C PHE A 61 -5.11 0.17 -17.61
N GLY A 62 -5.87 1.05 -16.95
CA GLY A 62 -7.28 1.32 -17.26
C GLY A 62 -8.22 0.13 -17.00
N GLY A 63 -8.03 -0.58 -15.89
CA GLY A 63 -8.76 -1.82 -15.58
C GLY A 63 -9.06 -2.02 -14.08
N PRO A 64 -9.63 -3.17 -13.68
CA PRO A 64 -9.81 -3.51 -12.27
C PRO A 64 -8.47 -3.67 -11.56
N SER A 65 -8.50 -3.69 -10.22
CA SER A 65 -7.35 -3.96 -9.34
C SER A 65 -6.43 -5.04 -9.91
N ALA A 66 -5.19 -4.65 -10.22
CA ALA A 66 -4.17 -5.55 -10.77
C ALA A 66 -3.63 -6.49 -9.70
N LEU A 67 -3.74 -6.10 -8.44
CA LEU A 67 -3.31 -6.91 -7.30
C LEU A 67 -4.44 -7.80 -6.75
N SER A 68 -5.71 -7.56 -7.07
CA SER A 68 -6.85 -8.36 -6.58
C SER A 68 -6.78 -8.63 -5.06
N LEU A 69 -6.32 -7.65 -4.28
CA LEU A 69 -6.15 -7.74 -2.84
C LEU A 69 -7.41 -7.23 -2.13
N GLU A 70 -7.97 -8.02 -1.22
CA GLU A 70 -9.04 -7.56 -0.33
C GLU A 70 -8.45 -6.79 0.86
N ILE A 71 -8.04 -5.53 0.71
CA ILE A 71 -7.59 -4.74 1.87
C ILE A 71 -8.80 -4.31 2.70
N LYS A 72 -8.87 -4.74 3.97
CA LYS A 72 -10.01 -4.45 4.87
C LYS A 72 -9.67 -3.33 5.85
N SER A 73 -10.68 -2.59 6.26
CA SER A 73 -10.53 -1.61 7.35
C SER A 73 -10.39 -2.34 8.68
N ASP A 74 -9.40 -1.94 9.47
CA ASP A 74 -9.11 -2.48 10.79
C ASP A 74 -8.70 -1.34 11.73
N PRO A 75 -9.60 -0.85 12.60
CA PRO A 75 -9.32 0.28 13.48
C PRO A 75 -8.27 -0.01 14.56
N GLU A 76 -7.93 -1.27 14.80
CA GLU A 76 -6.87 -1.66 15.74
C GLU A 76 -5.47 -1.63 15.08
N SER A 77 -5.41 -1.61 13.75
CA SER A 77 -4.16 -1.49 13.01
C SER A 77 -3.66 -0.05 12.96
N PHE A 78 -2.33 0.13 12.90
CA PHE A 78 -1.68 1.45 12.92
C PHE A 78 -2.19 2.41 11.82
N VAL A 79 -2.52 1.86 10.65
CA VAL A 79 -2.98 2.63 9.47
C VAL A 79 -4.47 2.48 9.21
N GLY A 80 -5.22 1.82 10.10
CA GLY A 80 -6.65 1.56 9.89
C GLY A 80 -6.96 0.49 8.82
N LEU A 81 -5.95 -0.26 8.34
CA LEU A 81 -6.07 -1.27 7.29
C LEU A 81 -5.37 -2.59 7.66
N CYS A 82 -5.95 -3.72 7.26
CA CYS A 82 -5.33 -5.03 7.36
C CYS A 82 -5.41 -5.80 6.03
N LEU A 83 -4.47 -6.73 5.83
CA LEU A 83 -4.47 -7.67 4.73
C LEU A 83 -5.04 -9.01 5.26
N PRO A 84 -6.28 -9.39 4.93
CA PRO A 84 -6.85 -10.66 5.32
C PRO A 84 -6.17 -11.78 4.53
N ASP A 85 -5.84 -12.86 5.23
CA ASP A 85 -5.21 -14.07 4.71
C ASP A 85 -3.69 -14.01 4.46
N ASP A 86 -3.05 -15.17 4.61
CA ASP A 86 -1.59 -15.34 4.57
C ASP A 86 -1.06 -15.68 3.18
N GLN A 87 -1.91 -15.77 2.15
CA GLN A 87 -1.51 -16.20 0.81
C GLN A 87 -2.21 -15.41 -0.30
N HIS A 88 -1.41 -14.76 -1.15
CA HIS A 88 -1.88 -13.87 -2.21
C HIS A 88 -1.36 -14.34 -3.56
N HIS A 89 -2.23 -14.44 -4.57
CA HIS A 89 -1.82 -14.77 -5.94
C HIS A 89 -1.48 -13.50 -6.72
N LEU A 90 -0.29 -12.96 -6.46
CA LEU A 90 0.15 -11.70 -7.04
C LEU A 90 1.20 -11.88 -8.14
N PRO A 91 1.18 -11.07 -9.21
CA PRO A 91 2.34 -10.90 -10.07
C PRO A 91 3.44 -10.15 -9.31
N VAL A 92 4.26 -10.89 -8.54
CA VAL A 92 5.25 -10.36 -7.58
C VAL A 92 6.06 -9.19 -8.15
N SER A 93 6.58 -9.30 -9.38
CA SER A 93 7.36 -8.22 -9.99
C SER A 93 6.56 -6.94 -10.18
N VAL A 94 5.29 -7.03 -10.59
CA VAL A 94 4.42 -5.86 -10.77
C VAL A 94 4.10 -5.22 -9.42
N THR A 95 3.81 -6.04 -8.41
CA THR A 95 3.59 -5.57 -7.03
C THR A 95 4.80 -4.85 -6.46
N LEU A 96 6.00 -5.43 -6.61
CA LEU A 96 7.21 -4.80 -6.07
C LEU A 96 7.60 -3.53 -6.83
N LEU A 97 7.38 -3.49 -8.14
CA LEU A 97 7.64 -2.28 -8.94
C LEU A 97 6.66 -1.16 -8.60
N SER A 98 5.37 -1.46 -8.38
CA SER A 98 4.40 -0.44 -7.98
C SER A 98 4.67 0.07 -6.56
N ILE A 99 5.06 -0.80 -5.63
CA ILE A 99 5.51 -0.39 -4.29
C ILE A 99 6.74 0.51 -4.38
N LEU A 100 7.73 0.12 -5.20
CA LEU A 100 8.95 0.91 -5.37
C LEU A 100 8.65 2.31 -5.92
N ASP A 101 7.72 2.42 -6.87
CA ASP A 101 7.29 3.70 -7.42
C ASP A 101 6.69 4.60 -6.32
N VAL A 102 5.83 4.03 -5.47
CA VAL A 102 5.25 4.75 -4.31
C VAL A 102 6.32 5.22 -3.33
N ILE A 103 7.35 4.38 -3.06
CA ILE A 103 8.48 4.76 -2.21
C ILE A 103 9.25 5.94 -2.80
N GLU A 104 9.54 5.92 -4.10
CA GLU A 104 10.29 7.00 -4.76
C GLU A 104 9.48 8.31 -4.81
N GLU A 105 8.16 8.23 -4.99
CA GLU A 105 7.26 9.39 -4.92
C GLU A 105 7.30 10.10 -3.56
N HIS A 106 7.33 9.32 -2.47
CA HIS A 106 7.27 9.84 -1.11
C HIS A 106 8.66 10.04 -0.48
N ARG A 107 9.73 9.85 -1.27
CA ARG A 107 11.09 10.11 -0.79
C ARG A 107 11.34 11.62 -0.75
N SER A 108 11.83 12.09 0.40
CA SER A 108 12.23 13.47 0.57
C SER A 108 13.51 13.80 -0.21
N GLU A 109 13.74 15.09 -0.43
CA GLU A 109 14.94 15.60 -1.12
C GLU A 109 16.25 15.20 -0.41
N VAL A 110 16.18 14.97 0.90
CA VAL A 110 17.32 14.51 1.72
C VAL A 110 17.42 12.98 1.80
N GLY A 111 16.61 12.25 1.02
CA GLY A 111 16.66 10.79 0.91
C GLY A 111 15.95 10.03 2.03
N GLY A 112 15.16 10.70 2.87
CA GLY A 112 14.29 10.06 3.86
C GLY A 112 12.92 9.68 3.28
N LEU A 113 12.15 8.87 3.97
CA LEU A 113 10.79 8.49 3.59
C LEU A 113 9.81 8.99 4.65
N GLU A 114 8.99 9.96 4.27
CA GLU A 114 7.96 10.54 5.13
C GLU A 114 6.62 9.82 4.88
N LEU A 115 6.20 8.99 5.83
CA LEU A 115 5.00 8.15 5.69
C LEU A 115 3.71 8.88 6.05
N TRP A 116 3.79 10.00 6.74
CA TRP A 116 2.61 10.74 7.17
C TRP A 116 1.86 11.46 6.04
N PRO A 117 2.51 12.16 5.10
CA PRO A 117 1.83 12.71 3.93
C PRO A 117 1.11 11.64 3.11
N MET A 118 1.73 10.45 2.99
CA MET A 118 1.11 9.28 2.39
C MET A 118 -0.19 8.95 3.13
N MET A 119 -0.17 8.77 4.45
CA MET A 119 -1.38 8.51 5.25
C MET A 119 -2.46 9.59 5.10
N GLN A 120 -2.08 10.87 5.09
CA GLN A 120 -3.04 11.97 4.99
C GLN A 120 -3.74 12.00 3.62
N ALA A 121 -3.00 11.77 2.53
CA ALA A 121 -3.58 11.65 1.21
C ALA A 121 -4.62 10.52 1.16
N TRP A 122 -4.38 9.42 1.87
CA TRP A 122 -5.30 8.29 1.92
C TRP A 122 -6.50 8.51 2.85
N ALA A 123 -6.30 9.14 4.02
CA ALA A 123 -7.41 9.50 4.91
C ALA A 123 -8.43 10.39 4.17
N ALA A 124 -7.95 11.37 3.40
CA ALA A 124 -8.81 12.21 2.56
C ALA A 124 -9.58 11.40 1.51
N LEU A 125 -8.92 10.44 0.84
CA LEU A 125 -9.58 9.59 -0.17
C LEU A 125 -10.60 8.62 0.44
N ALA A 126 -10.37 8.13 1.67
CA ALA A 126 -11.34 7.31 2.39
C ALA A 126 -12.59 8.12 2.76
N ASP A 127 -12.39 9.34 3.28
CA ASP A 127 -13.48 10.25 3.64
C ASP A 127 -14.34 10.63 2.43
N GLU A 128 -13.72 10.90 1.27
CA GLU A 128 -14.41 11.20 0.01
C GLU A 128 -15.27 10.02 -0.48
N HIS A 129 -14.77 8.79 -0.34
CA HIS A 129 -15.49 7.59 -0.72
C HIS A 129 -16.67 7.30 0.23
N GLU A 130 -16.51 7.51 1.54
CA GLU A 130 -17.61 7.40 2.51
C GLU A 130 -18.67 8.49 2.31
N HIS A 131 -18.25 9.72 1.98
CA HIS A 131 -19.16 10.80 1.61
C HIS A 131 -19.91 10.51 0.29
N ALA A 132 -19.23 9.97 -0.72
CA ALA A 132 -19.84 9.59 -2.00
C ALA A 132 -20.88 8.46 -1.82
N ALA A 133 -20.61 7.48 -0.97
CA ALA A 133 -21.55 6.41 -0.65
C ALA A 133 -22.76 6.90 0.16
N SER A 134 -22.56 7.87 1.05
CA SER A 134 -23.61 8.44 1.93
C SER A 134 -24.47 9.53 1.26
N SER A 135 -24.01 10.09 0.14
CA SER A 135 -24.71 11.16 -0.60
C SER A 135 -25.59 10.66 -1.74
N VAL A 136 -25.67 9.33 -1.96
CA VAL A 136 -26.69 8.74 -2.84
C VAL A 136 -28.06 8.96 -2.19
N PRO A 137 -28.97 9.74 -2.79
CA PRO A 137 -30.32 9.88 -2.27
C PRO A 137 -30.97 8.50 -2.32
N THR A 138 -31.35 7.97 -1.15
CA THR A 138 -32.24 6.83 -1.09
C THR A 138 -33.57 7.27 -1.70
N MET A 139 -33.80 6.94 -2.97
CA MET A 139 -35.11 7.14 -3.59
C MET A 139 -36.12 6.30 -2.81
N ARG A 140 -37.00 6.99 -2.08
CA ARG A 140 -38.23 6.41 -1.53
C ARG A 140 -39.21 6.11 -2.66
#